data_AF-A0A916YZ29-F1
#
_entry.id   AF-A0A916YZ29-F1
#
_cell.length_a   1.000
_cell.length_b   1.000
_cell.length_c   1.000
_cell.angle_alpha   90.00
_cell.angle_beta   90.00
_cell.angle_gamma   90.00
#
_symmetry.space_group_name_H-M   'P 1'
#
loop_
_entity.id
_entity.type
_entity.pdbx_description
1 polymer ?
#
loop_
_entity_poly.entity_id
_entity_poly.type
_entity_poly.pdbx_seq_one_letter_code
_entity_poly.pdbx_strand_id
1 'polypeptide(L)'
;MSVSVILHEITGASDAEQEFIRKAVGMLRTAVQTPGFGSSVRQAEYSSASWQGKHGGLRELDGDAIWERIAQGRECGQCADHTLDLAIEVADLPGPDSGNALIGSTRLGTLPIRSARWFLQRCMDRGDLVNYAAHIMHQWMHVSGFVHRRDGEGKDAPSVVARLVRRTLEVEHGDHIQADITALLTLNEDGCDCCREDASVTLGEASRAA
;
A
#
# COMPACT_ATOMS: atom_id res chain seq x y z
N MET A 1 -4.54 13.94 -16.93
CA MET A 1 -3.70 14.11 -15.72
C MET A 1 -2.82 12.88 -15.60
N SER A 2 -1.50 13.07 -15.44
CA SER A 2 -0.54 11.98 -15.20
C SER A 2 -0.17 11.98 -13.72
N VAL A 3 -0.22 10.82 -13.07
CA VAL A 3 0.23 10.65 -11.69
C VAL A 3 1.76 10.59 -11.68
N SER A 4 2.41 11.42 -10.87
CA SER A 4 3.86 11.34 -10.66
C SER A 4 4.17 10.32 -9.57
N VAL A 5 5.30 9.62 -9.68
CA VAL A 5 5.80 8.71 -8.63
C VAL A 5 7.25 9.05 -8.38
N ILE A 6 7.55 9.52 -7.17
CA ILE A 6 8.88 10.00 -6.78
C ILE A 6 9.40 9.15 -5.62
N LEU A 7 10.59 8.59 -5.82
CA LEU A 7 11.33 7.90 -4.77
C LEU A 7 12.40 8.84 -4.23
N HIS A 8 12.20 9.29 -2.99
CA HIS A 8 13.11 10.21 -2.30
C HIS A 8 14.30 9.49 -1.71
N GLU A 9 14.05 8.35 -1.05
CA GLU A 9 15.07 7.66 -0.25
C GLU A 9 14.85 6.15 -0.23
N ILE A 10 15.97 5.40 -0.20
CA ILE A 10 15.99 3.99 0.19
C ILE A 10 17.00 3.83 1.32
N THR A 11 16.59 3.28 2.45
CA THR A 11 17.45 2.98 3.61
C THR A 11 17.44 1.49 3.94
N GLY A 12 18.47 1.02 4.64
CA GLY A 12 18.56 -0.39 5.07
C GLY A 12 18.82 -1.40 3.93
N ALA A 13 19.03 -0.95 2.69
CA ALA A 13 19.21 -1.80 1.52
C ALA A 13 20.66 -1.81 1.01
N SER A 14 21.14 -2.98 0.62
CA SER A 14 22.35 -3.16 -0.20
C SER A 14 22.18 -2.57 -1.61
N ASP A 15 23.28 -2.39 -2.34
CA ASP A 15 23.23 -1.78 -3.68
C ASP A 15 22.33 -2.56 -4.65
N ALA A 16 22.39 -3.91 -4.61
CA ALA A 16 21.55 -4.78 -5.44
C ALA A 16 20.06 -4.66 -5.09
N GLU A 17 19.74 -4.61 -3.79
CA GLU A 17 18.38 -4.37 -3.30
C GLU A 17 17.88 -2.98 -3.75
N GLN A 18 18.71 -1.94 -3.63
CA GLN A 18 18.33 -0.59 -4.05
C GLN A 18 18.06 -0.52 -5.56
N GLU A 19 18.88 -1.17 -6.38
CA GLU A 19 18.65 -1.23 -7.82
C GLU A 19 17.33 -1.93 -8.15
N PHE A 20 17.05 -3.05 -7.49
CA PHE A 20 15.78 -3.77 -7.65
C PHE A 20 14.58 -2.90 -7.26
N ILE A 21 14.66 -2.22 -6.11
CA ILE A 21 13.61 -1.31 -5.64
C ILE A 21 13.37 -0.18 -6.64
N ARG A 22 14.43 0.45 -7.17
CA ARG A 22 14.30 1.51 -8.19
C ARG A 22 13.61 1.00 -9.46
N LYS A 23 13.93 -0.21 -9.90
CA LYS A 23 13.26 -0.85 -11.04
C LYS A 23 11.77 -1.12 -10.74
N ALA A 24 11.44 -1.61 -9.55
CA ALA A 24 10.05 -1.84 -9.14
C ALA A 24 9.25 -0.54 -9.02
N VAL A 25 9.85 0.55 -8.53
CA VAL A 25 9.23 1.89 -8.56
C VAL A 25 8.98 2.35 -10.00
N GLY A 26 9.90 2.04 -10.92
CA GLY A 26 9.68 2.25 -12.35
C GLY A 26 8.43 1.51 -12.85
N MET A 27 8.25 0.24 -12.46
CA MET A 27 7.06 -0.54 -12.81
C MET A 27 5.77 0.06 -12.23
N LEU A 28 5.80 0.49 -10.96
CA LEU A 28 4.66 1.18 -10.35
C LEU A 28 4.29 2.45 -11.12
N ARG A 29 5.29 3.26 -11.49
CA ARG A 29 5.09 4.47 -12.30
C ARG A 29 4.42 4.13 -13.63
N THR A 30 4.90 3.11 -14.33
CA THR A 30 4.29 2.63 -15.57
C THR A 30 2.83 2.27 -15.34
N ALA A 31 2.53 1.43 -14.34
CA ALA A 31 1.18 0.95 -14.07
C ALA A 31 0.16 2.09 -13.82
N VAL A 32 0.50 3.05 -12.95
CA VAL A 32 -0.43 4.14 -12.60
C VAL A 32 -0.62 5.14 -13.74
N GLN A 33 0.27 5.15 -14.72
CA GLN A 33 0.20 5.99 -15.92
C GLN A 33 -0.44 5.27 -17.12
N THR A 34 -0.63 3.95 -17.05
CA THR A 34 -1.24 3.17 -18.13
C THR A 34 -2.69 3.60 -18.37
N PRO A 35 -3.09 3.84 -19.63
CA PRO A 35 -4.47 4.11 -19.98
C PRO A 35 -5.43 3.05 -19.43
N GLY A 36 -6.51 3.49 -18.76
CA GLY A 36 -7.51 2.60 -18.18
C GLY A 36 -7.23 2.15 -16.74
N PHE A 37 -6.05 2.38 -16.18
CA PHE A 37 -5.77 2.08 -14.77
C PHE A 37 -6.76 2.82 -13.84
N GLY A 38 -6.90 4.14 -14.02
CA GLY A 38 -7.85 4.92 -13.23
C GLY A 38 -9.32 4.54 -13.41
N SER A 39 -9.71 4.05 -14.59
CA SER A 39 -11.07 3.50 -14.80
C SER A 39 -11.25 2.19 -14.03
N SER A 40 -10.21 1.36 -14.01
CA SER A 40 -10.20 0.09 -13.28
C SER A 40 -10.32 0.31 -11.77
N VAL A 41 -9.64 1.32 -11.22
CA VAL A 41 -9.77 1.70 -9.80
C VAL A 41 -11.20 2.13 -9.47
N ARG A 42 -11.82 2.96 -10.31
CA ARG A 42 -13.19 3.45 -10.09
C ARG A 42 -14.25 2.35 -10.11
N GLN A 43 -14.06 1.37 -10.98
CA GLN A 43 -15.04 0.32 -11.25
C GLN A 43 -14.79 -0.97 -10.46
N ALA A 44 -13.71 -1.04 -9.69
CA ALA A 44 -13.40 -2.22 -8.90
C ALA A 44 -14.39 -2.42 -7.76
N GLU A 45 -14.62 -3.68 -7.41
CA GLU A 45 -15.41 -4.06 -6.24
C GLU A 45 -14.51 -4.13 -5.01
N TYR A 46 -14.84 -3.29 -4.02
CA TYR A 46 -14.16 -3.24 -2.72
C TYR A 46 -15.11 -3.84 -1.68
N SER A 47 -14.64 -4.81 -0.89
CA SER A 47 -15.41 -5.25 0.29
C SER A 47 -15.31 -4.23 1.42
N SER A 48 -14.21 -3.48 1.45
CA SER A 48 -13.93 -2.40 2.38
C SER A 48 -13.07 -1.36 1.68
N ALA A 49 -13.43 -0.09 1.83
CA ALA A 49 -12.65 1.05 1.39
C ALA A 49 -12.47 2.04 2.54
N SER A 50 -12.22 1.45 3.71
CA SER A 50 -12.02 2.14 4.96
C SER A 50 -10.83 3.09 4.91
N TRP A 51 -11.12 4.36 5.16
CA TRP A 51 -10.17 5.44 5.17
C TRP A 51 -10.27 6.22 6.47
N GLN A 52 -9.13 6.57 7.03
CA GLN A 52 -9.02 7.37 8.23
C GLN A 52 -8.10 8.57 7.99
N GLY A 53 -8.63 9.76 8.26
CA GLY A 53 -7.83 10.98 8.27
C GLY A 53 -7.04 11.12 9.56
N LYS A 54 -5.97 11.92 9.54
CA LYS A 54 -5.05 12.13 10.67
C LYS A 54 -5.73 12.46 12.01
N HIS A 55 -6.86 13.17 11.96
CA HIS A 55 -7.67 13.56 13.12
C HIS A 55 -9.14 13.13 12.99
N GLY A 56 -9.45 12.26 12.03
CA GLY A 56 -10.81 11.86 11.69
C GLY A 56 -11.16 10.47 12.20
N GLY A 57 -12.47 10.21 12.29
CA GLY A 57 -12.98 8.85 12.41
C GLY A 57 -12.83 8.08 11.10
N LEU A 58 -13.03 6.77 11.19
CA LEU A 58 -13.10 5.88 10.05
C LEU A 58 -14.30 6.23 9.16
N ARG A 59 -14.12 6.24 7.84
CA ARG A 59 -15.19 6.38 6.86
C ARG A 59 -14.92 5.52 5.63
N GLU A 60 -15.97 5.15 4.92
CA GLU A 60 -15.86 4.45 3.65
C GLU A 60 -15.74 5.44 2.48
N LEU A 61 -14.86 5.13 1.54
CA LEU A 61 -14.71 5.86 0.28
C LEU A 61 -15.18 4.98 -0.88
N ASP A 62 -15.73 5.55 -1.94
CA ASP A 62 -16.03 4.81 -3.17
C ASP A 62 -14.82 4.79 -4.12
N GLY A 63 -14.95 4.06 -5.23
CA GLY A 63 -13.89 3.95 -6.24
C GLY A 63 -13.47 5.29 -6.87
N ASP A 64 -14.39 6.25 -6.98
CA ASP A 64 -14.09 7.60 -7.47
C ASP A 64 -13.22 8.37 -6.49
N ALA A 65 -13.57 8.35 -5.21
CA ALA A 65 -12.78 8.96 -4.15
C ALA A 65 -11.41 8.29 -3.98
N ILE A 66 -11.32 6.96 -4.11
CA ILE A 66 -10.03 6.24 -4.10
C ILE A 66 -9.14 6.73 -5.25
N TRP A 67 -9.67 6.73 -6.48
CA TRP A 67 -8.89 7.19 -7.63
C TRP A 67 -8.51 8.66 -7.49
N GLU A 68 -9.40 9.53 -7.04
CA GLU A 68 -9.10 10.95 -6.87
C GLU A 68 -7.89 11.13 -5.93
N ARG A 69 -7.82 10.39 -4.83
CA ARG A 69 -6.68 10.44 -3.91
C ARG A 69 -5.38 10.00 -4.57
N ILE A 70 -5.40 8.89 -5.32
CA ILE A 70 -4.23 8.39 -6.07
C ILE A 70 -3.79 9.44 -7.11
N ALA A 71 -4.73 9.94 -7.92
CA ALA A 71 -4.44 10.92 -8.97
C ALA A 71 -3.96 12.28 -8.45
N GLN A 72 -4.34 12.62 -7.23
CA GLN A 72 -3.91 13.83 -6.54
C GLN A 72 -2.64 13.65 -5.71
N GLY A 73 -2.09 12.44 -5.61
CA GLY A 73 -0.96 12.19 -4.71
C GLY A 73 -1.30 12.46 -3.25
N ARG A 74 -2.57 12.32 -2.86
CA ARG A 74 -3.04 12.85 -1.58
C ARG A 74 -2.64 11.94 -0.42
N GLU A 75 -1.60 12.31 0.29
CA GLU A 75 -1.20 11.69 1.56
C GLU A 75 -2.13 12.09 2.72
N CYS A 76 -2.19 11.26 3.76
CA CYS A 76 -3.06 11.53 4.90
C CYS A 76 -2.53 12.71 5.73
N GLY A 77 -3.32 13.80 5.76
CA GLY A 77 -2.97 15.02 6.48
C GLY A 77 -2.09 16.00 5.69
N GLN A 78 -1.89 15.76 4.38
CA GLN A 78 -1.14 16.65 3.50
C GLN A 78 -2.02 17.18 2.35
N CYS A 79 -1.55 18.24 1.70
CA CYS A 79 -2.18 18.81 0.51
C CYS A 79 -1.89 17.92 -0.71
N ALA A 80 -2.80 17.93 -1.68
CA ALA A 80 -2.58 17.28 -2.97
C ALA A 80 -1.49 18.02 -3.76
N ASP A 81 -0.57 17.26 -4.34
CA ASP A 81 0.52 17.78 -5.18
C ASP A 81 0.72 16.96 -6.48
N HIS A 82 -0.17 15.99 -6.73
CA HIS A 82 -0.14 15.05 -7.86
C HIS A 82 1.05 14.07 -7.88
N THR A 83 1.66 13.83 -6.71
CA THR A 83 2.80 12.93 -6.55
C THR A 83 2.52 11.81 -5.55
N LEU A 84 2.82 10.56 -5.94
CA LEU A 84 2.99 9.46 -4.99
C LEU A 84 4.42 9.53 -4.46
N ASP A 85 4.60 10.14 -3.30
CA ASP A 85 5.90 10.20 -2.64
C ASP A 85 6.23 8.86 -1.96
N LEU A 86 7.47 8.41 -2.17
CA LEU A 86 7.98 7.16 -1.64
C LEU A 86 9.29 7.40 -0.91
N ALA A 87 9.37 6.86 0.30
CA ALA A 87 10.62 6.57 0.99
C ALA A 87 10.51 5.14 1.51
N ILE A 88 11.53 4.31 1.25
CA ILE A 88 11.47 2.86 1.54
C ILE A 88 12.59 2.50 2.50
N GLU A 89 12.23 1.90 3.63
CA GLU A 89 13.17 1.28 4.57
C GLU A 89 13.10 -0.24 4.41
N VAL A 90 14.21 -0.89 4.09
CA VAL A 90 14.31 -2.36 4.12
C VAL A 90 14.64 -2.80 5.54
N ALA A 91 13.70 -3.51 6.16
CA ALA A 91 13.76 -3.89 7.56
C ALA A 91 13.62 -5.41 7.77
N ASP A 92 14.16 -5.89 8.88
CA ASP A 92 13.98 -7.28 9.33
C ASP A 92 12.63 -7.40 10.03
N LEU A 93 11.59 -7.70 9.23
CA LEU A 93 10.23 -7.93 9.71
C LEU A 93 9.96 -9.43 9.95
N PRO A 94 8.96 -9.80 10.77
CA PRO A 94 8.58 -11.19 11.00
C PRO A 94 8.41 -11.97 9.69
N GLY A 95 9.14 -13.08 9.58
CA GLY A 95 9.18 -13.93 8.40
C GLY A 95 8.10 -15.03 8.38
N PRO A 96 8.06 -15.85 7.32
CA PRO A 96 7.11 -16.97 7.16
C PRO A 96 7.08 -17.95 8.35
N ASP A 97 8.22 -18.17 8.99
CA ASP A 97 8.36 -19.11 10.10
C ASP A 97 7.84 -18.55 11.45
N SER A 98 7.44 -17.28 11.49
CA SER A 98 7.02 -16.60 12.73
C SER A 98 5.55 -16.83 13.11
N GLY A 99 4.75 -17.43 12.22
CA GLY A 99 3.29 -17.54 12.37
C GLY A 99 2.52 -16.25 12.05
N ASN A 100 3.18 -15.08 12.09
CA ASN A 100 2.62 -13.76 11.78
C ASN A 100 3.54 -13.02 10.79
N ALA A 101 3.71 -13.58 9.60
CA ALA A 101 4.61 -13.01 8.60
C ALA A 101 4.12 -11.66 8.09
N LEU A 102 4.99 -10.65 8.08
CA LEU A 102 4.70 -9.31 7.56
C LEU A 102 5.58 -9.04 6.35
N ILE A 103 4.97 -8.72 5.20
CA ILE A 103 5.71 -8.32 3.99
C ILE A 103 6.05 -6.82 3.99
N GLY A 104 5.34 -6.02 4.77
CA GLY A 104 5.66 -4.63 5.05
C GLY A 104 4.79 -4.05 6.16
N SER A 105 5.15 -2.86 6.60
CA SER A 105 4.43 -2.11 7.61
C SER A 105 4.58 -0.62 7.34
N THR A 106 3.46 0.09 7.37
CA THR A 106 3.42 1.54 7.16
C THR A 106 2.55 2.16 8.23
N ARG A 107 3.10 3.12 8.96
CA ARG A 107 2.31 3.94 9.87
C ARG A 107 1.40 4.84 9.04
N LEU A 108 0.12 4.88 9.39
CA LEU A 108 -0.89 5.66 8.69
C LEU A 108 -0.42 7.11 8.43
N GLY A 109 -0.44 7.54 7.16
CA GLY A 109 -0.07 8.91 6.79
C GLY A 109 1.41 9.26 6.92
N THR A 110 2.30 8.28 7.07
CA THR A 110 3.70 8.52 7.39
C THR A 110 4.62 7.70 6.48
N LEU A 111 5.65 8.35 5.95
CA LEU A 111 6.84 7.71 5.38
C LEU A 111 7.93 7.56 6.46
N PRO A 112 8.86 6.59 6.36
CA PRO A 112 9.01 5.64 5.26
C PRO A 112 8.05 4.45 5.32
N ILE A 113 7.83 3.83 4.16
CA ILE A 113 7.26 2.48 4.03
C ILE A 113 8.33 1.48 4.46
N ARG A 114 8.02 0.63 5.44
CA ARG A 114 8.93 -0.45 5.85
C ARG A 114 8.60 -1.70 5.06
N SER A 115 9.56 -2.18 4.26
CA SER A 115 9.43 -3.40 3.46
C SER A 115 10.26 -4.52 4.10
N ALA A 116 9.71 -5.73 4.14
CA ALA A 116 10.40 -6.86 4.72
C ALA A 116 11.55 -7.34 3.83
N ARG A 117 12.76 -7.43 4.39
CA ARG A 117 13.93 -7.95 3.66
C ARG A 117 13.70 -9.33 3.06
N TRP A 118 13.06 -10.24 3.82
CA TRP A 118 12.78 -11.60 3.35
C TRP A 118 11.84 -11.63 2.13
N PHE A 119 10.89 -10.69 2.05
CA PHE A 119 9.98 -10.57 0.91
C PHE A 119 10.69 -9.97 -0.29
N LEU A 120 11.47 -8.90 -0.10
CA LEU A 120 12.32 -8.31 -1.14
C LEU A 120 13.25 -9.37 -1.75
N GLN A 121 13.95 -10.15 -0.91
CA GLN A 121 14.85 -11.20 -1.40
C GLN A 121 14.10 -12.23 -2.25
N ARG A 122 12.91 -12.68 -1.83
CA ARG A 122 12.09 -13.61 -2.62
C ARG A 122 11.72 -13.03 -3.99
N CYS A 123 11.34 -11.76 -4.05
CA CYS A 123 11.07 -11.09 -5.31
C CYS A 123 12.33 -10.99 -6.17
N MET A 124 13.47 -10.65 -5.58
CA MET A 124 14.76 -10.55 -6.29
C MET A 124 15.19 -11.90 -6.88
N ASP A 125 15.13 -12.97 -6.10
CA ASP A 125 15.51 -14.33 -6.52
C ASP A 125 14.69 -14.82 -7.72
N ARG A 126 13.46 -14.29 -7.88
CA ARG A 126 12.54 -14.64 -8.95
C ARG A 126 12.45 -13.60 -10.06
N GLY A 127 13.13 -12.46 -9.92
CA GLY A 127 12.99 -11.33 -10.84
C GLY A 127 11.60 -10.68 -10.84
N ASP A 128 10.83 -10.84 -9.76
CA ASP A 128 9.42 -10.46 -9.68
C ASP A 128 9.25 -8.99 -9.26
N LEU A 129 9.58 -8.09 -10.20
CA LEU A 129 9.42 -6.65 -10.03
C LEU A 129 7.94 -6.24 -9.86
N VAL A 130 7.02 -7.03 -10.44
CA VAL A 130 5.59 -6.70 -10.48
C VAL A 130 4.96 -6.86 -9.11
N ASN A 131 5.19 -8.00 -8.43
CA ASN A 131 4.65 -8.19 -7.08
C ASN A 131 5.28 -7.20 -6.10
N TYR A 132 6.55 -6.81 -6.27
CA TYR A 132 7.16 -5.78 -5.43
C TYR A 132 6.58 -4.37 -5.71
N ALA A 133 6.27 -4.04 -6.97
CA ALA A 133 5.58 -2.79 -7.32
C ALA A 133 4.15 -2.75 -6.74
N ALA A 134 3.42 -3.86 -6.81
CA ALA A 134 2.10 -4.00 -6.20
C ALA A 134 2.17 -3.84 -4.66
N HIS A 135 3.19 -4.42 -4.03
CA HIS A 135 3.47 -4.23 -2.60
C HIS A 135 3.72 -2.74 -2.25
N ILE A 136 4.54 -2.02 -3.02
CA ILE A 136 4.78 -0.60 -2.78
C ILE A 136 3.46 0.19 -2.87
N MET A 137 2.60 -0.12 -3.85
CA MET A 137 1.30 0.55 -3.97
C MET A 137 0.38 0.25 -2.78
N HIS A 138 0.34 -1.00 -2.32
CA HIS A 138 -0.40 -1.39 -1.12
C HIS A 138 0.02 -0.54 0.07
N GLN A 139 1.32 -0.44 0.30
CA GLN A 139 1.86 0.32 1.43
C GLN A 139 1.61 1.82 1.27
N TRP A 140 1.73 2.37 0.06
CA TRP A 140 1.40 3.77 -0.21
C TRP A 140 -0.08 4.09 0.07
N MET A 141 -1.00 3.14 -0.13
CA MET A 141 -2.41 3.35 0.23
C MET A 141 -2.57 3.63 1.74
N HIS A 142 -1.74 3.04 2.61
CA HIS A 142 -1.68 3.40 4.04
C HIS A 142 -1.09 4.80 4.28
N VAL A 143 -0.12 5.24 3.47
CA VAL A 143 0.33 6.65 3.47
C VAL A 143 -0.82 7.59 3.08
N SER A 144 -1.68 7.16 2.14
CA SER A 144 -2.89 7.92 1.78
C SER A 144 -3.98 7.88 2.86
N GLY A 145 -3.88 7.02 3.87
CA GLY A 145 -4.84 6.93 4.98
C GLY A 145 -5.83 5.77 4.88
N PHE A 146 -5.67 4.85 3.94
CA PHE A 146 -6.48 3.63 3.90
C PHE A 146 -6.01 2.65 4.97
N VAL A 147 -6.95 1.98 5.61
CA VAL A 147 -6.70 0.97 6.64
C VAL A 147 -7.36 -0.33 6.24
N HIS A 148 -6.80 -1.43 6.73
CA HIS A 148 -7.45 -2.71 6.61
C HIS A 148 -8.64 -2.81 7.57
N ARG A 149 -9.58 -3.71 7.24
CA ARG A 149 -10.58 -4.20 8.19
C ARG A 149 -10.52 -5.72 8.19
N ARG A 150 -10.58 -6.31 9.39
CA ARG A 150 -10.61 -7.76 9.59
C ARG A 150 -11.73 -8.48 8.83
N ASP A 151 -12.86 -7.83 8.56
CA ASP A 151 -13.99 -8.38 7.80
C ASP A 151 -13.80 -8.33 6.27
N GLY A 152 -12.71 -7.74 5.78
CA GLY A 152 -12.43 -7.48 4.37
C GLY A 152 -11.08 -7.98 3.85
N GLU A 153 -10.41 -8.91 4.57
CA GLU A 153 -9.06 -9.38 4.26
C GLU A 153 -8.86 -9.72 2.76
N GLY A 154 -7.85 -9.11 2.14
CA GLY A 154 -7.49 -9.31 0.73
C GLY A 154 -8.46 -8.70 -0.29
N LYS A 155 -9.53 -8.04 0.17
CA LYS A 155 -10.55 -7.36 -0.65
C LYS A 155 -10.77 -5.90 -0.24
N ASP A 156 -9.97 -5.41 0.71
CA ASP A 156 -9.86 -3.99 1.03
C ASP A 156 -9.23 -3.17 -0.11
N ALA A 157 -9.35 -1.84 -0.01
CA ALA A 157 -8.80 -0.91 -1.00
C ALA A 157 -7.30 -1.08 -1.27
N PRO A 158 -6.39 -1.13 -0.26
CA PRO A 158 -4.97 -1.44 -0.48
C PRO A 158 -4.75 -2.71 -1.33
N SER A 159 -5.40 -3.82 -0.94
CA SER A 159 -5.28 -5.13 -1.59
C SER A 159 -5.85 -5.15 -3.01
N VAL A 160 -7.00 -4.49 -3.22
CA VAL A 160 -7.62 -4.37 -4.55
C VAL A 160 -6.74 -3.54 -5.48
N VAL A 161 -6.26 -2.38 -5.04
CA VAL A 161 -5.44 -1.50 -5.86
C VAL A 161 -4.08 -2.14 -6.19
N ALA A 162 -3.47 -2.87 -5.26
CA ALA A 162 -2.26 -3.66 -5.52
C ALA A 162 -2.49 -4.71 -6.62
N ARG A 163 -3.63 -5.42 -6.59
CA ARG A 163 -4.01 -6.37 -7.65
C ARG A 163 -4.23 -5.69 -9.00
N LEU A 164 -4.78 -4.47 -9.01
CA LEU A 164 -4.93 -3.69 -10.24
C LEU A 164 -3.56 -3.31 -10.83
N VAL A 165 -2.60 -2.87 -10.01
CA VAL A 165 -1.21 -2.61 -10.47
C VAL A 165 -0.63 -3.85 -11.15
N ARG A 166 -0.76 -5.01 -10.50
CA ARG A 166 -0.29 -6.28 -11.08
C ARG A 166 -0.98 -6.59 -12.42
N ARG A 167 -2.31 -6.54 -12.46
CA ARG A 167 -3.09 -6.83 -13.68
C ARG A 167 -2.72 -5.91 -14.84
N THR A 168 -2.41 -4.65 -14.54
CA THR A 168 -1.97 -3.68 -15.54
C THR A 168 -0.61 -4.04 -16.13
N LEU A 169 0.30 -4.58 -15.31
CA LEU A 169 1.66 -4.96 -15.74
C LEU A 169 1.75 -6.38 -16.32
N GLU A 170 0.77 -7.24 -16.04
CA GLU A 170 0.74 -8.65 -16.44
C GLU A 170 0.83 -8.85 -17.96
N VAL A 171 0.29 -7.93 -18.76
CA VAL A 171 0.34 -8.00 -20.23
C VAL A 171 1.78 -7.99 -20.76
N GLU A 172 2.68 -7.25 -20.11
CA GLU A 172 4.06 -7.06 -20.55
C GLU A 172 5.06 -7.89 -19.73
N HIS A 173 4.67 -8.30 -18.52
CA HIS A 173 5.59 -8.91 -17.54
C HIS A 173 5.06 -10.21 -16.91
N GLY A 174 4.01 -10.82 -17.47
CA GLY A 174 3.34 -12.00 -16.92
C GLY A 174 4.28 -13.17 -16.60
N ASP A 175 5.30 -13.40 -17.43
CA ASP A 175 6.28 -14.49 -17.23
C ASP A 175 7.13 -14.33 -15.97
N HIS A 176 7.19 -13.12 -15.40
CA HIS A 176 7.94 -12.81 -14.19
C HIS A 176 7.08 -12.84 -12.92
N ILE A 177 5.75 -12.98 -13.04
CA ILE A 177 4.83 -12.96 -11.91
C ILE A 177 4.75 -14.35 -11.29
N GLN A 178 5.21 -14.47 -10.04
CA GLN A 178 5.15 -15.74 -9.32
C GLN A 178 3.86 -15.82 -8.48
N ALA A 179 3.11 -16.91 -8.67
CA ALA A 179 1.82 -17.11 -7.99
C ALA A 179 1.95 -17.25 -6.46
N ASP A 180 3.02 -17.92 -6.00
CA ASP A 180 3.31 -18.10 -4.57
C ASP A 180 3.68 -16.79 -3.89
N ILE A 181 4.39 -15.88 -4.58
CA ILE A 181 4.68 -14.53 -4.08
C ILE A 181 3.40 -13.68 -4.07
N THR A 182 2.56 -13.80 -5.10
CA THR A 182 1.28 -13.09 -5.18
C THR A 182 0.37 -13.41 -3.99
N ALA A 183 0.35 -14.66 -3.51
CA ALA A 183 -0.44 -15.05 -2.35
C ALA A 183 0.01 -14.35 -1.06
N LEU A 184 1.24 -13.80 -1.03
CA LEU A 184 1.76 -13.07 0.11
C LEU A 184 1.21 -11.64 0.21
N LEU A 185 0.73 -11.06 -0.90
CA LEU A 185 0.14 -9.72 -0.94
C LEU A 185 -1.22 -9.62 -0.24
N THR A 186 -1.78 -10.76 0.17
CA THR A 186 -3.04 -10.87 0.91
C THR A 186 -2.84 -11.36 2.34
N LEU A 187 -1.60 -11.32 2.87
CA LEU A 187 -1.30 -11.89 4.19
C LEU A 187 -1.63 -10.97 5.37
N ASN A 188 -2.21 -11.62 6.39
CA ASN A 188 -2.33 -11.28 7.80
C ASN A 188 -2.01 -9.83 8.22
N GLU A 189 -3.08 -9.12 8.59
CA GLU A 189 -3.09 -7.73 9.04
C GLU A 189 -2.65 -7.55 10.50
N ASP A 190 -2.49 -8.66 11.25
CA ASP A 190 -2.07 -8.68 12.65
C ASP A 190 -0.60 -8.23 12.80
N GLY A 191 -0.41 -6.92 12.84
CA GLY A 191 0.91 -6.28 12.94
C GLY A 191 1.05 -4.99 12.14
N CYS A 192 0.05 -4.60 11.33
CA CYS A 192 0.04 -3.24 10.79
C CYS A 192 -0.26 -2.25 11.91
N ASP A 193 0.64 -1.30 12.15
CA ASP A 193 0.44 -0.20 13.10
C ASP A 193 -0.84 0.62 12.79
N CYS A 194 -1.31 0.55 11.54
CA CYS A 194 -2.55 1.14 11.07
C CYS A 194 -3.84 0.48 11.61
N CYS A 195 -3.76 -0.75 12.14
CA CYS A 195 -4.92 -1.59 12.49
C CYS A 195 -5.19 -1.69 14.00
N ARG A 196 -4.60 -0.82 14.83
CA ARG A 196 -4.92 -0.80 16.27
C ARG A 196 -6.35 -0.29 16.50
N GLU A 197 -7.25 -1.20 16.85
CA GLU A 197 -8.67 -0.94 17.18
C GLU A 197 -8.90 -0.03 18.40
N ASP A 198 -7.86 0.31 19.18
CA ASP A 198 -8.01 1.05 20.45
C ASP A 198 -7.96 2.58 20.31
N ALA A 199 -8.62 3.12 19.30
CA ALA A 199 -9.08 4.51 19.35
C ALA A 199 -10.59 4.54 19.61
N SER A 200 -11.03 3.82 20.66
CA SER A 200 -12.20 4.24 21.41
C SER A 200 -11.92 5.65 21.92
N VAL A 201 -12.33 6.64 21.14
CA VAL A 201 -12.59 7.97 21.66
C VAL A 201 -13.73 7.78 22.64
N THR A 202 -13.40 7.50 23.90
CA THR A 202 -14.22 7.92 25.02
C THR A 202 -14.35 9.43 24.89
N LEU A 203 -15.35 9.87 24.13
CA LEU A 203 -15.91 11.20 24.25
C LEU A 203 -16.34 11.29 25.70
N GLY A 204 -15.55 11.99 26.49
CA GLY A 204 -15.86 12.25 27.88
C GLY A 204 -17.29 12.78 27.97
N GLU A 205 -18.13 12.03 28.66
CA GLU A 205 -19.31 12.55 29.33
C GLU A 205 -18.83 13.58 30.37
N ALA A 206 -18.51 14.78 29.91
CA ALA A 206 -18.35 15.94 30.78
C ALA A 206 -19.73 16.60 30.94
N SER A 207 -20.44 16.08 31.95
CA SER A 207 -21.33 16.82 32.84
C SER A 207 -22.44 17.68 32.22
N ARG A 208 -23.63 17.08 32.11
CA ARG A 208 -24.85 17.74 32.55
C ARG A 208 -25.00 17.51 34.06
N ALA A 209 -24.52 18.43 34.89
CA ALA A 209 -25.05 18.70 36.24
C ALA A 209 -24.24 19.84 36.92
N ALA A 210 -24.77 21.06 36.85
CA ALA A 210 -24.97 22.01 37.95
C ALA A 210 -25.37 23.37 37.36
#